data_AF-A0AAX2TLL7-F1
#
_entry.id   AF-A0AAX2TLL7-F1
#
_cell.length_a   1.000
_cell.length_b   1.000
_cell.length_c   1.000
_cell.angle_alpha   90.00
_cell.angle_beta   90.00
_cell.angle_gamma   90.00
#
_symmetry.space_group_name_H-M   'P 1'
#
loop_
_entity.id
_entity.type
_entity.pdbx_description
1 polymer ?
#
loop_
_entity_poly.entity_id
_entity_poly.type
_entity_poly.pdbx_seq_one_letter_code
_entity_poly.pdbx_strand_id
1 'polypeptide(L)'
;MIEAVIWDFGGVLTTSPFEAFARYETERGLPVDIIRRTNAANHLDNAWAKFERAEIGIDAFDALFATESKALGAEVRGKDVLPLLSG
;
A
#
# COMPACT_ATOMS: atom_id res chain seq x y z
N MET A 1 -5.83 -37.14 -2.59
CA MET A 1 -6.57 -36.27 -3.53
C MET A 1 -6.57 -34.88 -2.92
N ILE A 2 -6.29 -33.82 -3.67
CA ILE A 2 -6.44 -32.45 -3.15
C ILE A 2 -7.86 -32.00 -3.44
N GLU A 3 -8.57 -31.54 -2.42
CA GLU A 3 -10.00 -31.18 -2.48
C GLU A 3 -10.22 -29.66 -2.56
N ALA A 4 -9.22 -28.85 -2.22
CA ALA A 4 -9.28 -27.39 -2.35
C ALA A 4 -7.88 -26.76 -2.52
N VAL A 5 -7.85 -25.63 -3.24
CA VAL A 5 -6.69 -24.73 -3.35
C VAL A 5 -7.18 -23.29 -3.15
N ILE A 6 -6.48 -22.53 -2.30
CA ILE A 6 -6.75 -21.12 -2.05
C ILE A 6 -5.74 -20.31 -2.86
N TRP A 7 -6.24 -19.37 -3.67
CA TRP A 7 -5.43 -18.44 -4.46
C TRP A 7 -5.57 -17.04 -3.87
N ASP A 8 -4.43 -16.36 -3.68
CA ASP A 8 -4.43 -14.92 -3.40
C ASP A 8 -4.77 -14.16 -4.70
N PHE A 9 -5.12 -12.87 -4.59
CA PHE A 9 -5.48 -12.04 -5.73
C PHE A 9 -4.24 -11.40 -6.36
N GLY A 10 -3.50 -10.61 -5.57
CA GLY A 10 -2.38 -9.80 -6.05
C GLY A 10 -1.11 -10.62 -6.31
N GLY A 11 -0.58 -10.58 -7.53
CA GLY A 11 0.63 -11.33 -7.91
C GLY A 11 0.39 -12.82 -8.20
N VAL A 12 -0.88 -13.24 -8.19
CA VAL A 12 -1.31 -14.61 -8.51
C VAL A 12 -2.34 -14.58 -9.64
N LEU A 13 -3.41 -13.79 -9.48
CA LEU A 13 -4.43 -13.59 -10.53
C LEU A 13 -4.24 -12.28 -11.29
N THR A 14 -3.60 -11.28 -10.68
CA THR A 14 -3.23 -10.00 -11.32
C THR A 14 -1.73 -9.77 -11.24
N THR A 15 -1.23 -8.79 -12.00
CA THR A 15 0.09 -8.21 -11.75
C THR A 15 0.18 -7.75 -10.29
N SER A 16 1.34 -7.96 -9.68
CA SER A 16 1.53 -7.59 -8.28
C SER A 16 1.43 -6.07 -8.13
N PRO A 17 0.67 -5.56 -7.15
CA PRO A 17 0.63 -4.12 -6.87
C PRO A 17 2.03 -3.55 -6.56
N PHE A 18 2.99 -4.40 -6.19
CA PHE A 18 4.37 -4.00 -5.96
C PHE A 18 5.06 -3.47 -7.21
N GLU A 19 4.74 -3.96 -8.41
CA GLU A 19 5.29 -3.40 -9.65
C GLU A 19 4.73 -2.00 -9.92
N ALA A 20 3.43 -1.80 -9.65
CA ALA A 20 2.79 -0.49 -9.75
C ALA A 20 3.36 0.50 -8.73
N PHE A 21 3.62 0.06 -7.50
CA PHE A 21 4.30 0.87 -6.47
C PHE A 21 5.72 1.25 -6.90
N ALA A 22 6.53 0.28 -7.35
CA ALA A 22 7.91 0.54 -7.76
C ALA A 22 7.99 1.53 -8.94
N ARG A 23 7.07 1.42 -9.91
CA ARG A 23 6.94 2.39 -11.00
C ARG A 23 6.54 3.77 -10.49
N TYR A 24 5.51 3.86 -9.64
CA TYR A 24 5.06 5.12 -9.02
C TYR A 24 6.20 5.82 -8.26
N GLU A 25 6.96 5.06 -7.48
CA GLU A 25 8.10 5.55 -6.70
C GLU A 25 9.22 6.06 -7.61
N THR A 26 9.59 5.30 -8.63
CA THR A 26 10.65 5.65 -9.59
C THR A 26 10.30 6.91 -10.38
N GLU A 27 9.08 7.01 -10.90
CA GLU A 27 8.61 8.18 -11.68
C GLU A 27 8.63 9.48 -10.87
N ARG A 28 8.53 9.39 -9.54
CA ARG A 28 8.48 10.54 -8.62
C ARG A 28 9.79 10.77 -7.87
N GLY A 29 10.81 9.95 -8.10
CA GLY A 29 12.08 10.02 -7.37
C GLY A 29 11.91 9.76 -5.86
N LEU A 30 10.93 8.95 -5.48
CA LEU A 30 10.68 8.60 -4.08
C LEU A 30 11.69 7.56 -3.59
N PRO A 31 11.95 7.48 -2.28
CA PRO A 31 12.76 6.42 -1.71
C PRO A 31 12.21 5.04 -2.07
N VAL A 32 13.09 4.14 -2.45
CA VAL A 32 12.73 2.76 -2.84
C VAL A 32 11.92 2.09 -1.74
N ASP A 33 10.84 1.43 -2.15
CA ASP A 33 9.90 0.69 -1.31
C ASP A 33 9.22 1.56 -0.23
N ILE A 34 9.17 2.89 -0.34
CA ILE A 34 8.58 3.72 0.71
C ILE A 34 7.11 3.37 0.99
N ILE A 35 6.33 2.99 -0.03
CA ILE A 35 4.92 2.56 0.17
C ILE A 35 4.90 1.28 1.01
N ARG A 36 5.71 0.28 0.64
CA ARG A 36 5.78 -1.01 1.34
C ARG A 36 6.37 -0.88 2.73
N ARG A 37 7.38 -0.03 2.91
CA ARG A 37 8.00 0.28 4.21
C ARG A 37 7.01 0.98 5.14
N THR A 38 6.18 1.87 4.62
CA THR A 38 5.08 2.50 5.38
C THR A 38 4.10 1.43 5.89
N ASN A 39 3.71 0.50 5.02
CA ASN A 39 2.84 -0.63 5.39
C ASN A 39 3.50 -1.61 6.40
N ALA A 40 4.82 -1.77 6.36
CA ALA A 40 5.54 -2.69 7.22
C ALA A 40 5.95 -2.09 8.58
N ALA A 41 6.08 -0.76 8.68
CA ALA A 41 6.63 -0.09 9.87
C ALA A 41 5.80 -0.34 11.15
N ASN A 42 4.47 -0.42 11.03
CA ASN A 42 3.58 -0.79 12.13
C ASN A 42 2.34 -1.52 11.58
N HIS A 43 2.50 -2.81 11.29
CA HIS A 43 1.49 -3.64 10.63
C HIS A 43 0.17 -3.82 11.42
N LEU A 44 0.10 -3.39 12.68
CA LEU A 44 -1.13 -3.46 13.47
C LEU A 44 -1.93 -2.15 13.41
N ASP A 45 -1.23 -1.01 13.41
CA ASP A 45 -1.87 0.27 13.70
C ASP A 45 -1.57 1.39 12.68
N ASN A 46 -0.86 1.12 11.59
CA ASN A 46 -0.64 2.11 10.55
C ASN A 46 -1.92 2.42 9.74
N ALA A 47 -1.85 3.48 8.93
CA ALA A 47 -2.95 3.92 8.08
C ALA A 47 -3.52 2.78 7.23
N TRP A 48 -2.64 1.94 6.65
CA TRP A 48 -3.04 0.80 5.83
C TRP A 48 -3.86 -0.23 6.62
N ALA A 49 -3.35 -0.67 7.76
CA ALA A 49 -4.02 -1.67 8.59
C ALA A 49 -5.37 -1.16 9.12
N LYS A 50 -5.45 0.12 9.51
CA LYS A 50 -6.73 0.75 9.90
C LYS A 50 -7.72 0.83 8.73
N PHE A 51 -7.24 1.14 7.53
CA PHE A 51 -8.07 1.24 6.33
C PHE A 51 -8.60 -0.14 5.89
N GLU A 52 -7.76 -1.17 5.90
CA GLU A 52 -8.17 -2.56 5.58
C GLU A 52 -9.23 -3.10 6.55
N ARG A 53 -9.19 -2.70 7.83
CA ARG A 53 -10.21 -3.02 8.83
C ARG A 53 -11.44 -2.12 8.80
N ALA A 54 -11.50 -1.19 7.84
CA ALA A 54 -12.56 -0.18 7.71
C ALA A 54 -12.75 0.70 8.97
N GLU A 55 -11.71 0.87 9.79
CA GLU A 55 -11.72 1.75 10.97
C GLU A 55 -11.65 3.22 10.58
N ILE A 56 -11.13 3.52 9.39
CA ILE A 56 -10.97 4.87 8.84
C ILE A 56 -11.45 4.94 7.38
N GLY A 57 -11.97 6.09 6.99
CA GLY A 57 -12.34 6.37 5.60
C GLY A 57 -11.17 6.88 4.74
N ILE A 58 -11.43 7.08 3.45
CA ILE A 58 -10.42 7.49 2.45
C ILE A 58 -9.70 8.79 2.83
N ASP A 59 -10.40 9.80 3.34
CA ASP A 59 -9.79 11.08 3.71
C ASP A 59 -8.83 10.95 4.91
N ALA A 60 -9.20 10.13 5.90
CA ALA A 60 -8.35 9.84 7.04
C ALA A 60 -7.14 8.98 6.65
N PHE A 61 -7.35 7.98 5.78
CA PHE A 61 -6.27 7.19 5.21
C PHE A 61 -5.27 8.07 4.45
N ASP A 62 -5.75 8.97 3.60
CA ASP A 62 -4.91 9.89 2.82
C ASP A 62 -3.96 10.71 3.70
N ALA A 63 -4.49 11.31 4.77
CA ALA A 63 -3.71 12.14 5.68
C ALA A 63 -2.75 11.33 6.56
N LEU A 64 -3.19 10.19 7.08
CA LEU A 64 -2.36 9.34 7.94
C LEU A 64 -1.21 8.72 7.15
N PHE A 65 -1.48 8.18 5.96
CA PHE A 65 -0.45 7.58 5.11
C PHE A 65 0.62 8.60 4.70
N ALA A 66 0.21 9.84 4.39
CA ALA A 66 1.14 10.94 4.11
C ALA A 66 2.03 11.27 5.32
N THR A 67 1.47 11.24 6.53
CA THR A 67 2.22 11.50 7.76
C THR A 67 3.23 10.39 8.04
N GLU A 68 2.82 9.13 7.90
CA GLU A 68 3.66 7.95 8.17
C GLU A 68 4.81 7.83 7.15
N SER A 69 4.51 7.96 5.86
CA SER A 69 5.52 7.93 4.79
C SER A 69 6.53 9.07 4.95
N LYS A 70 6.06 10.28 5.31
CA LYS A 70 6.94 11.44 5.54
C LYS A 70 7.93 11.18 6.68
N ALA A 71 7.52 10.48 7.73
CA ALA A 71 8.43 10.05 8.79
C ALA A 71 9.51 9.05 8.31
N LEU A 72 9.29 8.41 7.16
CA LEU A 72 10.23 7.46 6.53
C LEU A 72 11.07 8.05 5.39
N GLY A 73 10.86 9.34 5.06
CA GLY A 73 11.74 10.11 4.17
C GLY A 73 11.07 10.80 2.99
N ALA A 74 9.79 10.56 2.71
CA ALA A 74 9.04 11.31 1.69
C ALA A 74 7.53 11.20 1.91
N GLU A 75 6.79 12.27 1.62
CA GLU A 75 5.34 12.29 1.74
C GLU A 75 4.69 11.59 0.54
N VAL A 76 3.88 10.55 0.80
CA VAL A 76 3.08 9.85 -0.21
C VAL A 76 1.60 9.96 0.17
N ARG A 77 0.76 10.43 -0.76
CA ARG A 77 -0.67 10.58 -0.49
C ARG A 77 -1.38 9.24 -0.58
N GLY A 78 -2.18 8.88 0.42
CA GLY A 78 -2.94 7.63 0.39
C GLY A 78 -3.88 7.56 -0.82
N LYS A 79 -4.47 8.69 -1.23
CA LYS A 79 -5.30 8.77 -2.46
C LYS A 79 -4.54 8.45 -3.74
N ASP A 80 -3.22 8.62 -3.76
CA ASP A 80 -2.38 8.23 -4.90
C ASP A 80 -2.04 6.74 -4.89
N VAL A 81 -2.05 6.10 -3.70
CA VAL A 81 -1.72 4.68 -3.53
C VAL A 81 -2.89 3.79 -3.91
N LEU A 82 -4.13 4.16 -3.55
CA LEU A 82 -5.31 3.31 -3.80
C LEU A 82 -5.50 2.93 -5.28
N PRO A 83 -5.37 3.84 -6.25
CA PRO A 83 -5.49 3.49 -7.68
C PRO A 83 -4.42 2.50 -8.17
N LEU A 84 -3.28 2.40 -7.48
CA LEU A 84 -2.19 1.49 -7.85
C LEU A 84 -2.50 0.02 -7.51
N LEU A 85 -3.56 -0.23 -6.73
CA LEU A 85 -4.04 -1.58 -6.40
C LEU A 85 -4.82 -2.23 -7.55
N SER A 86 -5.40 -1.41 -8.43
CA SER A 86 -6.13 -1.87 -9.60
C SER A 86 -5.21 -1.83 -10.82
N GLY A 87 -4.90 -3.00 -11.38
CA GLY A 87 -4.01 -3.16 -12.53
C GLY A 87 -3.61 -4.60 -12.75
#